data_AF-A0A838R479-F1
#
_entry.id   AF-A0A838R479-F1
#
_cell.length_a   1.000
_cell.length_b   1.000
_cell.length_c   1.000
_cell.angle_alpha   90.00
_cell.angle_beta   90.00
_cell.angle_gamma   90.00
#
_symmetry.space_group_name_H-M   'P 1'
#
loop_
_entity.id
_entity.type
_entity.pdbx_description
1 polymer ?
#
loop_
_entity_poly.entity_id
_entity_poly.type
_entity_poly.pdbx_seq_one_letter_code
_entity_poly.pdbx_strand_id
1 'polypeptide(L)'
;MTFANNLYFGNGTNVSLEIGGVTAGTQYDRLTIVGNASLSGTLEVSLIGGFNPAAGHTFALLDWGTRSGTFSSLQLPALAAGLAWDTSLLYSTGVLKVVTPGLFAADFDEDGDVDGNDLVRWRTHFGAGTTHMQGNSDGDADVDGADFLTWQRQLGSATTFASSTAAPEPVTALMLAVAAAGMIVHRRS
;
A
#
# COMPACT_ATOMS: atom_id res chain seq x y z
N MET A 1 -8.60 15.37 10.33
CA MET A 1 -8.17 16.14 11.52
C MET A 1 -7.18 17.23 11.09
N THR A 2 -7.21 18.41 11.72
CA THR A 2 -6.32 19.53 11.35
C THR A 2 -5.60 20.13 12.55
N PHE A 3 -4.30 20.35 12.41
CA PHE A 3 -3.44 21.07 13.36
C PHE A 3 -2.96 22.37 12.71
N ALA A 4 -3.20 23.50 13.37
CA ALA A 4 -2.85 24.83 12.83
C ALA A 4 -1.35 25.16 12.94
N ASN A 5 -0.62 24.46 13.81
CA ASN A 5 0.80 24.70 14.08
C ASN A 5 1.62 23.45 13.74
N ASN A 6 2.88 23.44 14.16
CA ASN A 6 3.77 22.30 14.04
C ASN A 6 3.25 21.09 14.84
N LEU A 7 3.51 19.89 14.34
CA LEU A 7 3.21 18.64 15.02
C LEU A 7 4.43 17.72 15.00
N TYR A 8 4.72 17.10 16.15
CA TYR A 8 5.84 16.20 16.34
C TYR A 8 5.36 14.78 16.65
N PHE A 9 5.76 13.83 15.81
CA PHE A 9 5.63 12.41 16.05
C PHE A 9 6.99 11.87 16.48
N GLY A 10 7.07 11.43 17.73
CA GLY A 10 8.30 10.90 18.30
C GLY A 10 8.54 9.44 17.94
N ASN A 11 9.73 8.95 18.29
CA ASN A 11 9.98 7.51 18.24
C ASN A 11 8.99 6.78 19.16
N GLY A 12 8.40 5.69 18.66
CA GLY A 12 7.35 4.94 19.35
C GLY A 12 5.93 5.50 19.20
N THR A 13 5.74 6.65 18.54
CA THR A 13 4.39 7.11 18.18
C THR A 13 3.83 6.22 17.05
N ASN A 14 2.59 5.78 17.19
CA ASN A 14 1.81 5.17 16.11
C ASN A 14 0.74 6.17 15.66
N VAL A 15 0.72 6.48 14.36
CA VAL A 15 -0.32 7.29 13.71
C VAL A 15 -1.19 6.34 12.91
N SER A 16 -2.42 6.12 13.36
CA SER A 16 -3.38 5.24 12.68
C SER A 16 -4.32 6.06 11.80
N LEU A 17 -4.51 5.65 10.54
CA LEU A 17 -5.44 6.26 9.57
C LEU A 17 -6.27 5.17 8.87
N GLU A 18 -7.56 5.44 8.68
CA GLU A 18 -8.51 4.46 8.12
C GLU A 18 -8.90 4.80 6.67
N ILE A 19 -9.07 3.77 5.83
CA ILE A 19 -9.56 3.90 4.45
C ILE A 19 -10.76 2.97 4.22
N GLY A 20 -11.92 3.57 3.98
CA GLY A 20 -13.18 2.89 3.64
C GLY A 20 -13.75 3.25 2.26
N GLY A 21 -13.02 4.03 1.45
CA GLY A 21 -13.43 4.46 0.11
C GLY A 21 -12.45 5.49 -0.46
N VAL A 22 -12.82 6.15 -1.57
CA VAL A 22 -11.92 7.04 -2.34
C VAL A 22 -12.15 8.53 -2.10
N THR A 23 -13.09 8.91 -1.23
CA THR A 23 -13.38 10.32 -0.91
C THR A 23 -12.73 10.76 0.40
N ALA A 24 -11.88 11.78 0.33
CA ALA A 24 -11.14 12.29 1.49
C ALA A 24 -12.07 12.86 2.58
N GLY A 25 -11.75 12.61 3.86
CA GLY A 25 -12.43 13.22 5.00
C GLY A 25 -13.86 12.72 5.25
N THR A 26 -14.38 11.83 4.41
CA THR A 26 -15.68 11.17 4.57
C THR A 26 -15.56 9.66 4.49
N GLN A 27 -14.76 9.15 3.54
CA GLN A 27 -14.53 7.72 3.37
C GLN A 27 -13.13 7.29 3.80
N TYR A 28 -12.20 8.22 4.00
CA TYR A 28 -10.90 7.92 4.58
C TYR A 28 -10.36 9.10 5.38
N ASP A 29 -9.48 8.79 6.32
CA ASP A 29 -8.86 9.78 7.18
C ASP A 29 -7.83 10.63 6.45
N ARG A 30 -7.83 11.91 6.79
CA ARG A 30 -6.78 12.84 6.40
C ARG A 30 -6.29 13.61 7.61
N LEU A 31 -4.97 13.67 7.75
CA LEU A 31 -4.27 14.45 8.74
C LEU A 31 -3.63 15.67 8.09
N THR A 32 -4.11 16.86 8.44
CA THR A 32 -3.58 18.13 7.96
C THR A 32 -2.80 18.84 9.06
N ILE A 33 -1.58 19.28 8.75
CA ILE A 33 -0.67 19.97 9.67
C ILE A 33 -0.20 21.25 8.96
N VAL A 34 -0.82 22.39 9.26
CA VAL A 34 -0.51 23.64 8.56
C VAL A 34 0.96 24.07 8.76
N GLY A 35 1.55 23.72 9.92
CA GLY A 35 2.97 23.96 10.20
C GLY A 35 3.91 22.87 9.68
N ASN A 36 5.03 22.71 10.37
CA ASN A 36 5.98 21.62 10.13
C ASN A 36 5.49 20.30 10.76
N ALA A 37 5.43 19.25 9.96
CA ALA A 37 5.27 17.87 10.41
C ALA A 37 6.65 17.25 10.65
N SER A 38 6.99 16.97 11.91
CA SER A 38 8.18 16.19 12.27
C SER A 38 7.79 14.73 12.41
N LEU A 39 8.08 13.93 11.38
CA LEU A 39 7.69 12.54 11.29
C LEU A 39 8.78 11.62 11.86
N SER A 40 8.37 10.69 12.71
CA SER A 40 9.12 9.51 13.21
C SER A 40 8.09 8.45 13.63
N GLY A 41 8.53 7.32 14.20
CA GLY A 41 7.61 6.27 14.65
C GLY A 41 6.96 5.50 13.50
N THR A 42 5.70 5.11 13.64
CA THR A 42 4.98 4.24 12.69
C THR A 42 3.74 4.93 12.12
N LEU A 43 3.57 4.86 10.79
CA LEU A 43 2.27 5.09 10.16
C LEU A 43 1.57 3.75 9.98
N GLU A 44 0.38 3.61 10.56
CA GLU A 44 -0.48 2.46 10.42
C GLU A 44 -1.71 2.83 9.59
N VAL A 45 -1.98 2.06 8.54
CA VAL A 45 -3.15 2.23 7.70
C VAL A 45 -4.03 0.99 7.80
N SER A 46 -5.34 1.18 7.94
CA SER A 46 -6.30 0.08 7.99
C SER A 46 -7.40 0.25 6.93
N LEU A 47 -7.89 -0.87 6.40
CA LEU A 47 -9.07 -0.87 5.52
C LEU A 47 -10.32 -1.15 6.36
N ILE A 48 -11.35 -0.32 6.20
CA ILE A 48 -12.61 -0.44 6.94
C ILE A 48 -13.80 -0.65 6.00
N GLY A 49 -14.93 -1.13 6.54
CA GLY A 49 -16.17 -1.27 5.78
C GLY A 49 -16.13 -2.28 4.63
N GLY A 50 -15.13 -3.18 4.60
CA GLY A 50 -14.94 -4.14 3.51
C GLY A 50 -14.42 -3.52 2.21
N PHE A 51 -13.88 -2.29 2.27
CA PHE A 51 -13.32 -1.63 1.10
C PHE A 51 -12.12 -2.41 0.55
N ASN A 52 -12.14 -2.67 -0.76
CA ASN A 52 -11.05 -3.31 -1.49
C ASN A 52 -10.45 -2.29 -2.49
N PRO A 53 -9.31 -1.66 -2.17
CA PRO A 53 -8.67 -0.70 -3.08
C PRO A 53 -8.33 -1.35 -4.42
N ALA A 54 -8.43 -0.57 -5.51
CA ALA A 54 -8.10 -1.00 -6.86
C ALA A 54 -6.92 -0.19 -7.41
N ALA A 55 -6.24 -0.73 -8.44
CA ALA A 55 -5.16 -0.04 -9.13
C ALA A 55 -5.56 1.38 -9.56
N GLY A 56 -4.66 2.33 -9.37
CA GLY A 56 -4.91 3.74 -9.68
C GLY A 56 -5.61 4.54 -8.58
N HIS A 57 -6.19 3.89 -7.55
CA HIS A 57 -6.72 4.62 -6.39
C HIS A 57 -5.59 5.36 -5.65
N THR A 58 -5.87 6.59 -5.26
CA THR A 58 -4.94 7.45 -4.50
C THR A 58 -5.61 8.00 -3.25
N PHE A 59 -4.87 8.02 -2.15
CA PHE A 59 -5.34 8.50 -0.86
C PHE A 59 -4.40 9.60 -0.35
N ALA A 60 -4.91 10.83 -0.27
CA ALA A 60 -4.17 11.96 0.29
C ALA A 60 -4.29 11.93 1.82
N LEU A 61 -3.50 11.04 2.45
CA LEU A 61 -3.58 10.73 3.88
C LEU A 61 -2.97 11.83 4.75
N LEU A 62 -1.90 12.46 4.24
CA LEU A 62 -1.15 13.47 4.96
C LEU A 62 -1.13 14.76 4.15
N ASP A 63 -1.15 15.88 4.86
CA ASP A 63 -1.02 17.19 4.27
C ASP A 63 -0.26 18.08 5.25
N TRP A 64 0.79 18.76 4.80
CA TRP A 64 1.62 19.57 5.67
C TRP A 64 2.09 20.86 4.99
N GLY A 65 2.36 21.89 5.78
CA GLY A 65 3.06 23.08 5.28
C GLY A 65 4.51 22.76 4.94
N THR A 66 5.22 22.14 5.88
CA THR A 66 6.59 21.61 5.67
C THR A 66 6.76 20.27 6.37
N ARG A 67 7.74 19.47 5.95
CA ARG A 67 8.04 18.15 6.54
C ARG A 67 9.50 18.06 6.94
N SER A 68 9.73 17.46 8.09
CA SER A 68 11.03 17.01 8.57
C SER A 68 10.94 15.53 8.97
N GLY A 69 11.94 14.72 8.58
CA GLY A 69 11.94 13.28 8.87
C GLY A 69 10.90 12.48 8.08
N THR A 70 10.89 11.16 8.32
CA THR A 70 9.95 10.17 7.76
C THR A 70 9.42 9.31 8.90
N PHE A 71 8.28 8.64 8.72
CA PHE A 71 7.97 7.53 9.61
C PHE A 71 9.09 6.49 9.52
N SER A 72 9.50 5.96 10.67
CA SER A 72 10.51 4.91 10.78
C SER A 72 9.98 3.55 10.32
N SER A 73 8.66 3.35 10.36
CA SER A 73 7.97 2.14 9.90
C SER A 73 6.65 2.47 9.22
N LEU A 74 6.28 1.69 8.21
CA LEU A 74 4.97 1.71 7.57
C LEU A 74 4.29 0.37 7.80
N GLN A 75 3.11 0.39 8.42
CA GLN A 75 2.23 -0.76 8.57
C GLN A 75 1.03 -0.56 7.65
N LEU A 76 1.12 -1.12 6.45
CA LEU A 76 0.09 -1.00 5.42
C LEU A 76 -0.72 -2.30 5.36
N PRO A 77 -2.03 -2.22 5.11
CA PRO A 77 -2.88 -3.40 5.06
C PRO A 77 -2.58 -4.18 3.78
N ALA A 78 -2.76 -5.50 3.81
CA ALA A 78 -2.67 -6.32 2.62
C ALA A 78 -3.72 -5.89 1.58
N LEU A 79 -3.33 -5.87 0.32
CA LEU A 79 -4.23 -5.62 -0.81
C LEU A 79 -4.64 -6.95 -1.46
N ALA A 80 -5.62 -6.89 -2.36
CA ALA A 80 -5.93 -8.01 -3.23
C ALA A 80 -4.69 -8.44 -4.03
N ALA A 81 -4.65 -9.72 -4.43
CA ALA A 81 -3.59 -10.22 -5.32
C ALA A 81 -3.49 -9.35 -6.60
N GLY A 82 -2.28 -9.16 -7.13
CA GLY A 82 -2.05 -8.23 -8.24
C GLY A 82 -1.79 -6.77 -7.83
N LEU A 83 -2.01 -6.39 -6.57
CA LEU A 83 -1.90 -5.00 -6.13
C LEU A 83 -0.78 -4.77 -5.10
N ALA A 84 -0.19 -3.59 -5.15
CA ALA A 84 0.81 -3.10 -4.21
C ALA A 84 0.55 -1.64 -3.83
N TRP A 85 1.06 -1.26 -2.66
CA TRP A 85 1.11 0.14 -2.25
C TRP A 85 2.35 0.82 -2.84
N ASP A 86 2.13 1.89 -3.60
CA ASP A 86 3.16 2.83 -4.02
C ASP A 86 3.26 3.98 -3.00
N THR A 87 4.44 4.07 -2.39
CA THR A 87 4.79 5.05 -1.35
C THR A 87 5.67 6.19 -1.87
N SER A 88 5.97 6.23 -3.17
CA SER A 88 6.85 7.23 -3.78
C SER A 88 6.36 8.67 -3.55
N LEU A 89 5.05 8.87 -3.45
CA LEU A 89 4.41 10.16 -3.19
C LEU A 89 4.09 10.42 -1.70
N LEU A 90 4.31 9.43 -0.83
CA LEU A 90 3.88 9.52 0.57
C LEU A 90 4.61 10.62 1.33
N TYR A 91 5.87 10.90 0.98
CA TYR A 91 6.70 11.88 1.67
C TYR A 91 6.96 13.17 0.87
N SER A 92 6.53 13.22 -0.39
CA SER A 92 6.57 14.43 -1.22
C SER A 92 5.26 15.21 -1.10
N THR A 93 4.12 14.51 -1.22
CA THR A 93 2.79 15.12 -1.27
C THR A 93 1.80 14.49 -0.29
N GLY A 94 2.22 13.52 0.52
CA GLY A 94 1.34 12.87 1.50
C GLY A 94 0.36 11.86 0.90
N VAL A 95 0.61 11.43 -0.35
CA VAL A 95 -0.28 10.55 -1.10
C VAL A 95 0.23 9.11 -1.06
N LEU A 96 -0.65 8.20 -0.68
CA LEU A 96 -0.46 6.76 -0.83
C LEU A 96 -1.25 6.29 -2.05
N LYS A 97 -0.63 5.54 -2.96
CA LYS A 97 -1.26 5.08 -4.20
C LYS A 97 -1.33 3.56 -4.24
N VAL A 98 -2.37 3.03 -4.85
CA VAL A 98 -2.45 1.62 -5.22
C VAL A 98 -1.97 1.47 -6.66
N VAL A 99 -1.00 0.59 -6.85
CA VAL A 99 -0.46 0.23 -8.16
C VAL A 99 -0.54 -1.26 -8.33
N THR A 100 -0.39 -1.67 -9.57
CA THR A 100 -0.04 -3.01 -9.99
C THR A 100 1.48 -3.03 -10.08
N PRO A 101 2.15 -3.91 -9.31
CA PRO A 101 3.59 -3.97 -9.37
C PRO A 101 3.98 -4.58 -10.72
N GLY A 102 4.61 -3.79 -11.58
CA GLY A 102 5.12 -4.21 -12.89
C GLY A 102 6.22 -5.25 -12.76
N LEU A 103 5.83 -6.47 -12.41
CA LEU A 103 6.72 -7.59 -12.13
C LEU A 103 6.96 -8.45 -13.37
N PHE A 104 6.15 -8.26 -14.41
CA PHE A 104 6.32 -8.92 -15.69
C PHE A 104 6.60 -7.89 -16.78
N ALA A 105 7.60 -8.18 -17.61
CA ALA A 105 7.98 -7.33 -18.73
C ALA A 105 6.88 -7.27 -19.81
N ALA A 106 5.94 -8.22 -19.81
CA ALA A 106 4.81 -8.27 -20.72
C ALA A 106 3.46 -7.86 -20.10
N ASP A 107 3.45 -7.35 -18.87
CA ASP A 107 2.27 -6.72 -18.24
C ASP A 107 2.17 -5.27 -18.76
N PHE A 108 1.58 -5.12 -19.93
CA PHE A 108 1.51 -3.89 -20.71
C PHE A 108 0.34 -2.99 -20.31
N ASP A 109 -0.75 -3.54 -19.79
CA ASP A 109 -1.83 -2.71 -19.25
C ASP A 109 -1.68 -2.42 -17.75
N GLU A 110 -0.60 -2.91 -17.13
CA GLU A 110 -0.25 -2.73 -15.74
C GLU A 110 -1.42 -3.18 -14.87
N ASP A 111 -1.86 -4.42 -15.00
CA ASP A 111 -2.90 -5.02 -14.15
C ASP A 111 -2.38 -6.12 -13.20
N GLY A 112 -1.07 -6.40 -13.26
CA GLY A 112 -0.37 -7.27 -12.34
C GLY A 112 -0.37 -8.75 -12.75
N ASP A 113 -0.91 -9.07 -13.92
CA ASP A 113 -0.75 -10.35 -14.59
C ASP A 113 -0.31 -10.20 -16.06
N VAL A 114 -0.17 -11.33 -16.77
CA VAL A 114 0.14 -11.34 -18.20
C VAL A 114 -0.90 -12.19 -18.91
N ASP A 115 -1.85 -11.54 -19.57
CA ASP A 115 -3.03 -12.17 -20.14
C ASP A 115 -3.41 -11.65 -21.54
N GLY A 116 -4.67 -11.83 -21.94
CA GLY A 116 -5.17 -11.40 -23.24
C GLY A 116 -5.27 -9.87 -23.39
N ASN A 117 -5.41 -9.11 -22.32
CA ASN A 117 -5.50 -7.66 -22.33
C ASN A 117 -4.15 -7.03 -22.69
N ASP A 118 -3.05 -7.59 -22.19
CA ASP A 118 -1.69 -7.21 -22.62
C ASP A 118 -1.49 -7.45 -24.11
N LEU A 119 -1.95 -8.60 -24.61
CA LEU A 119 -1.85 -8.90 -26.03
C LEU A 119 -2.62 -7.86 -26.87
N VAL A 120 -3.74 -7.35 -26.37
CA VAL A 120 -4.47 -6.26 -27.04
C VAL A 120 -3.62 -4.98 -27.09
N ARG A 121 -2.89 -4.64 -26.02
CA ARG A 121 -1.96 -3.49 -26.00
C ARG A 121 -0.86 -3.63 -27.04
N TRP A 122 -0.16 -4.77 -27.05
CA TRP A 122 0.89 -5.07 -28.02
C TRP A 122 0.36 -5.00 -29.46
N ARG A 123 -0.77 -5.67 -29.75
CA ARG A 123 -1.38 -5.67 -31.10
C ARG A 123 -1.78 -4.28 -31.58
N THR A 124 -2.20 -3.41 -30.66
CA THR A 124 -2.65 -2.05 -30.98
C THR A 124 -1.49 -1.16 -31.44
N HIS A 125 -0.27 -1.40 -30.96
CA HIS A 125 0.89 -0.55 -31.24
C HIS A 125 2.02 -1.25 -31.99
N PHE A 126 1.80 -2.47 -32.47
CA PHE A 126 2.78 -3.21 -33.27
C PHE A 126 3.35 -2.35 -34.41
N GLY A 127 4.67 -2.22 -34.46
CA GLY A 127 5.41 -1.44 -35.46
C GLY A 127 5.36 0.09 -35.30
N ALA A 128 4.77 0.61 -34.22
CA ALA A 128 4.66 2.06 -33.98
C ALA A 128 4.82 2.48 -32.51
N GLY A 129 4.62 1.57 -31.56
CA GLY A 129 4.83 1.80 -30.13
C GLY A 129 6.31 1.91 -29.81
N THR A 130 6.60 2.60 -28.70
CA THR A 130 7.99 2.80 -28.22
C THR A 130 8.11 2.66 -26.71
N THR A 131 6.98 2.58 -25.99
CA THR A 131 6.95 2.53 -24.52
C THR A 131 6.43 1.18 -24.02
N HIS A 132 6.73 0.85 -22.76
CA HIS A 132 6.26 -0.36 -22.09
C HIS A 132 4.75 -0.58 -22.23
N MET A 133 3.94 0.44 -21.88
CA MET A 133 2.47 0.35 -22.00
C MET A 133 1.94 0.20 -23.44
N GLN A 134 2.80 0.47 -24.42
CA GLN A 134 2.50 0.25 -25.84
C GLN A 134 2.91 -1.15 -26.30
N GLY A 135 3.55 -1.96 -25.45
CA GLY A 135 3.98 -3.31 -25.80
C GLY A 135 5.49 -3.48 -25.97
N ASN A 136 6.30 -2.48 -25.62
CA ASN A 136 7.77 -2.55 -25.68
C ASN A 136 8.32 -3.14 -24.37
N SER A 137 8.44 -4.45 -24.34
CA SER A 137 8.84 -5.24 -23.16
C SER A 137 10.36 -5.32 -22.96
N ASP A 138 11.15 -5.22 -24.03
CA ASP A 138 12.62 -5.36 -23.94
C ASP A 138 13.37 -4.01 -23.91
N GLY A 139 12.64 -2.91 -24.12
CA GLY A 139 13.10 -1.55 -23.95
C GLY A 139 13.92 -1.03 -25.13
N ASP A 140 13.86 -1.66 -26.30
CA ASP A 140 14.66 -1.30 -27.48
C ASP A 140 14.07 -0.13 -28.31
N ALA A 141 12.90 0.35 -27.88
CA ALA A 141 12.15 1.47 -28.43
C ALA A 141 11.37 1.16 -29.71
N ASP A 142 11.06 -0.10 -29.96
CA ASP A 142 9.97 -0.49 -30.86
C ASP A 142 9.00 -1.49 -30.21
N VAL A 143 8.00 -1.95 -30.97
CA VAL A 143 7.03 -2.97 -30.54
C VAL A 143 6.94 -4.01 -31.64
N ASP A 144 7.58 -5.15 -31.43
CA ASP A 144 7.79 -6.12 -32.48
C ASP A 144 7.69 -7.59 -32.02
N GLY A 145 8.25 -8.50 -32.82
CA GLY A 145 8.23 -9.94 -32.52
C GLY A 145 9.04 -10.33 -31.28
N ALA A 146 10.08 -9.58 -30.91
CA ALA A 146 10.84 -9.80 -29.68
C ALA A 146 9.97 -9.58 -28.45
N ASP A 147 9.12 -8.54 -28.48
CA ASP A 147 8.17 -8.30 -27.40
C ASP A 147 7.09 -9.35 -27.29
N PHE A 148 6.57 -9.79 -28.44
CA PHE A 148 5.59 -10.87 -28.47
C PHE A 148 6.18 -12.16 -27.90
N LEU A 149 7.45 -12.46 -28.15
CA LEU A 149 8.14 -13.60 -27.54
C LEU A 149 8.26 -13.44 -26.01
N THR A 150 8.39 -12.22 -25.50
CA THR A 150 8.36 -11.96 -24.05
C THR A 150 6.97 -12.22 -23.49
N TRP A 151 5.91 -11.72 -24.14
CA TRP A 151 4.53 -12.02 -23.76
C TRP A 151 4.23 -13.52 -23.77
N GLN A 152 4.61 -14.24 -24.83
CA GLN A 152 4.41 -15.69 -24.91
C GLN A 152 5.11 -16.47 -23.79
N ARG A 153 6.29 -16.02 -23.35
CA ARG A 153 7.04 -16.65 -22.25
C ARG A 153 6.43 -16.35 -20.88
N GLN A 154 5.75 -15.23 -20.73
CA GLN A 154 5.19 -14.78 -19.46
C GLN A 154 3.67 -15.01 -19.37
N LEU A 155 2.99 -15.43 -20.43
CA LEU A 155 1.55 -15.70 -20.45
C LEU A 155 1.11 -16.60 -19.29
N GLY A 156 0.13 -16.12 -18.51
CA GLY A 156 -0.41 -16.79 -17.33
C GLY A 156 0.43 -16.58 -16.06
N SER A 157 1.48 -15.74 -16.12
CA SER A 157 2.15 -15.26 -14.92
C SER A 157 1.26 -14.25 -14.22
N ALA A 158 1.14 -14.38 -12.91
CA ALA A 158 0.41 -13.44 -12.06
C ALA A 158 1.12 -13.35 -10.72
N THR A 159 1.04 -12.19 -10.09
CA THR A 159 1.70 -11.97 -8.80
C THR A 159 0.90 -12.61 -7.66
N THR A 160 1.43 -13.72 -7.13
CA THR A 160 0.88 -14.34 -5.91
C THR A 160 1.51 -13.68 -4.69
N PHE A 161 0.80 -12.73 -4.06
CA PHE A 161 1.21 -12.20 -2.77
C PHE A 161 0.80 -13.18 -1.66
N ALA A 162 1.77 -13.61 -0.85
CA ALA A 162 1.49 -14.35 0.37
C ALA A 162 0.73 -13.42 1.33
N SER A 163 -0.48 -13.80 1.74
CA SER A 163 -1.16 -13.13 2.86
C SER A 163 -0.25 -13.17 4.08
N SER A 164 0.14 -12.00 4.59
CA SER A 164 0.71 -11.89 5.92
C SER A 164 -0.38 -12.28 6.91
N THR A 165 -0.40 -13.53 7.36
CA THR A 165 -1.23 -13.91 8.50
C THR A 165 -0.73 -13.07 9.67
N ALA A 166 -1.58 -12.17 10.18
CA ALA A 166 -1.31 -11.44 11.40
C ALA A 166 -0.83 -12.44 12.45
N ALA A 167 0.34 -12.19 13.05
CA ALA A 167 0.87 -13.02 14.11
C ALA A 167 -0.21 -13.16 15.20
N PRO A 168 -0.49 -14.36 15.73
CA PRO A 168 -1.40 -14.49 16.85
C PRO A 168 -0.90 -13.59 17.97
N GLU A 169 -1.73 -12.70 18.50
CA GLU A 169 -1.35 -11.91 19.67
C GLU A 169 -0.88 -12.86 20.77
N PRO A 170 0.29 -12.62 21.38
CA PRO A 170 0.79 -13.51 22.42
C PRO A 170 -0.25 -13.51 23.55
N VAL A 171 -0.59 -14.71 24.01
CA VAL A 171 -1.60 -15.01 25.05
C VAL A 171 -1.29 -14.37 26.42
N THR A 172 -0.34 -13.44 26.49
CA THR A 172 0.09 -12.71 27.67
C THR A 172 -1.02 -11.86 28.28
N ALA A 173 -1.99 -11.39 27.47
CA ALA A 173 -3.15 -10.66 27.98
C ALA A 173 -4.11 -11.56 28.81
N LEU A 174 -4.12 -12.88 28.55
CA LEU A 174 -4.98 -13.80 29.29
C LEU A 174 -4.35 -14.31 30.60
N MET A 175 -3.02 -14.26 30.72
CA MET A 175 -2.31 -14.76 31.92
C MET A 175 -2.17 -13.74 33.05
N LEU A 176 -2.72 -12.53 32.92
CA LEU A 176 -2.80 -11.56 34.03
C LEU A 176 -4.17 -11.59 34.75
N ALA A 177 -5.20 -12.21 34.17
CA ALA A 177 -6.54 -12.28 34.79
C ALA A 177 -6.70 -13.45 35.79
N VAL A 178 -5.88 -14.50 35.70
CA VAL A 178 -5.98 -15.67 36.61
C VAL A 178 -5.14 -15.50 37.88
N ALA A 179 -4.09 -14.66 37.86
CA ALA A 179 -3.25 -14.42 39.03
C ALA A 179 -3.91 -13.54 40.12
N ALA A 180 -4.90 -12.71 39.76
CA ALA A 180 -5.60 -11.85 40.73
C ALA A 180 -6.71 -12.59 41.52
N ALA A 181 -7.24 -13.70 41.00
CA ALA A 181 -8.27 -14.48 41.68
C ALA A 181 -7.72 -15.46 42.74
N GLY A 182 -6.44 -15.84 42.63
CA GLY A 182 -5.79 -16.78 43.57
C GLY A 182 -5.31 -16.18 44.89
N MET A 183 -5.23 -14.84 45.02
CA MET A 183 -4.64 -14.17 46.18
C MET A 183 -5.64 -13.67 47.25
N ILE A 184 -6.95 -13.93 47.10
CA ILE A 184 -7.98 -13.42 48.03
C ILE A 184 -8.48 -14.48 49.05
N VAL A 185 -8.05 -15.74 48.98
CA VAL A 185 -8.46 -16.78 49.96
C VAL A 185 -7.26 -17.35 50.73
N HIS A 186 -6.54 -16.50 51.45
CA HIS A 186 -5.82 -16.97 52.64
C HIS A 186 -5.54 -15.84 53.64
N ARG A 187 -6.46 -15.67 54.59
CA ARG A 187 -6.33 -15.01 55.91
C ARG A 187 -7.76 -14.91 56.48
N ARG A 188 -8.18 -15.60 57.54
CA ARG A 188 -7.58 -15.74 58.88
C ARG A 188 -8.22 -16.95 59.62
N SER A 189 -7.43 -17.63 60.46
CA SER A 189 -7.88 -18.28 61.71
C SER A 189 -7.18 -17.56 62.86
#